data_AF-E1VLX5-F1
#
_entry.id   AF-E1VLX5-F1
#
_cell.length_a   1.000
_cell.length_b   1.000
_cell.length_c   1.000
_cell.angle_alpha   90.00
_cell.angle_beta   90.00
_cell.angle_gamma   90.00
#
_symmetry.space_group_name_H-M   'P 1'
#
loop_
_entity.id
_entity.type
_entity.pdbx_description
1 polymer ?
#
loop_
_entity_poly.entity_id
_entity_poly.type
_entity_poly.pdbx_seq_one_letter_code
_entity_poly.pdbx_strand_id
1 'polypeptide(L)'
;MYHQQEVIAMHYELPDFEALRELAVNDPEGLEALRIQLCEQLIQEAPVALRRKLRGLQFRVDMERRRAKSPMAACIAISGMMHDSFDQLRHALSEAAGHDASGKPLRVVSSAPSEARPAATESAAKVLQFRKKA
;
A
#
# COMPACT_ATOMS: atom_id res chain seq x y z
N MET A 1 6.84 13.24 -28.76
CA MET A 1 7.81 12.65 -27.82
C MET A 1 7.06 11.68 -26.93
N TYR A 2 6.79 10.48 -27.42
CA TYR A 2 6.16 9.42 -26.63
C TYR A 2 7.22 8.85 -25.70
N HIS A 3 7.14 9.14 -24.39
CA HIS A 3 7.85 8.34 -23.41
C HIS A 3 7.19 6.97 -23.40
N GLN A 4 7.81 6.05 -24.13
CA GLN A 4 7.56 4.63 -24.06
C GLN A 4 7.72 4.25 -22.58
N GLN A 5 6.60 4.01 -21.91
CA GLN A 5 6.60 3.43 -20.57
C GLN A 5 7.17 2.03 -20.75
N GLU A 6 8.48 1.87 -20.56
CA GLU A 6 9.09 0.55 -20.44
C GLU A 6 8.39 -0.14 -19.28
N VAL A 7 7.50 -1.06 -19.63
CA VAL A 7 6.97 -2.05 -18.72
C VAL A 7 8.21 -2.77 -18.21
N ILE A 8 8.49 -2.66 -16.92
CA ILE A 8 9.65 -3.25 -16.30
C ILE A 8 9.53 -4.77 -16.48
N ALA A 9 10.13 -5.30 -17.55
CA ALA A 9 10.28 -6.73 -17.76
C ALA A 9 11.35 -7.20 -16.76
N MET A 10 10.90 -7.43 -15.53
CA MET A 10 11.70 -7.97 -14.43
C MET A 10 12.08 -9.41 -14.76
N HIS A 11 13.20 -9.63 -15.45
CA HIS A 11 13.83 -10.95 -15.55
C HIS A 11 14.55 -11.24 -14.23
N TYR A 12 13.77 -11.60 -13.22
CA TYR A 12 14.27 -12.08 -11.94
C TYR A 12 14.42 -13.60 -12.00
N GLU A 13 15.65 -14.10 -11.85
CA GLU A 13 15.89 -15.52 -11.61
C GLU A 13 15.55 -15.85 -10.15
N LEU A 14 14.25 -15.91 -9.86
CA LEU A 14 13.77 -16.49 -8.60
C LEU A 14 13.95 -18.00 -8.71
N PRO A 15 14.65 -18.66 -7.76
CA PRO A 15 14.73 -20.11 -7.72
C PRO A 15 13.32 -20.72 -7.66
N ASP A 16 13.20 -21.95 -8.15
CA ASP A 16 11.92 -22.65 -8.05
C ASP A 16 11.52 -22.90 -6.59
N PHE A 17 10.26 -23.29 -6.40
CA PHE A 17 9.72 -23.51 -5.06
C PHE A 17 10.49 -24.57 -4.28
N GLU A 18 10.99 -25.61 -4.95
CA GLU A 18 11.68 -26.72 -4.31
C GLU A 18 13.04 -26.26 -3.75
N ALA A 19 13.81 -25.52 -4.54
CA ALA A 19 15.06 -24.91 -4.09
C ALA A 19 14.85 -23.93 -2.91
N LEU A 20 13.80 -23.11 -2.98
CA LEU A 20 13.47 -22.19 -1.87
C LEU A 20 13.06 -22.95 -0.59
N ARG A 21 12.36 -24.07 -0.73
CA ARG A 21 11.95 -24.93 0.39
C ARG A 21 13.16 -25.61 1.02
N GLU A 22 14.05 -26.17 0.22
CA GLU A 22 15.30 -26.77 0.72
C GLU A 22 16.14 -25.75 1.46
N LEU A 23 16.26 -24.52 0.94
CA LEU A 23 16.97 -23.43 1.60
C LEU A 23 16.29 -23.07 2.93
N ALA A 24 14.96 -22.96 2.97
CA ALA A 24 14.23 -22.67 4.21
C ALA A 24 14.45 -23.71 5.33
N VAL A 25 14.61 -24.99 4.96
CA VAL A 25 14.77 -26.09 5.92
C VAL A 25 16.22 -26.23 6.38
N ASN A 26 17.18 -26.11 5.45
CA ASN A 26 18.58 -26.46 5.70
C ASN A 26 19.47 -25.24 5.96
N ASP A 27 19.12 -24.06 5.45
CA ASP A 27 19.89 -22.81 5.55
C ASP A 27 18.96 -21.56 5.57
N PRO A 28 18.25 -21.33 6.68
CA PRO A 28 17.30 -20.23 6.79
C PRO A 28 17.97 -18.85 6.70
N GLU A 29 19.23 -18.72 7.13
CA GLU A 29 20.03 -17.53 6.94
C GLU A 29 20.33 -17.26 5.46
N GLY A 30 20.65 -18.30 4.69
CA GLY A 30 20.84 -18.23 3.24
C GLY A 30 19.58 -17.76 2.52
N LEU A 31 18.41 -18.23 2.93
CA LEU A 31 17.12 -17.76 2.38
C LEU A 31 16.89 -16.27 2.67
N GLU A 32 17.24 -15.81 3.87
CA GLU A 32 17.12 -14.39 4.22
C GLU A 32 18.10 -13.52 3.43
N ALA A 33 19.33 -14.01 3.20
CA ALA A 33 20.31 -13.33 2.38
C ALA A 33 19.84 -13.20 0.92
N LEU A 34 19.32 -14.28 0.33
CA LEU A 34 18.74 -14.28 -1.01
C LEU A 34 17.60 -13.25 -1.12
N ARG A 35 16.69 -13.22 -0.13
CA ARG A 35 15.60 -12.24 -0.10
C ARG A 35 16.13 -10.80 -0.12
N ILE A 36 17.12 -10.49 0.72
CA ILE A 36 17.72 -9.15 0.78
C ILE A 36 18.36 -8.79 -0.56
N GLN A 37 19.10 -9.71 -1.18
CA GLN A 37 19.75 -9.50 -2.47
C GLN A 37 18.72 -9.19 -3.57
N LEU A 38 17.64 -9.98 -3.67
CA LEU A 38 16.60 -9.76 -4.67
C LEU A 38 15.87 -8.41 -4.47
N CYS A 39 15.57 -8.05 -3.22
CA CYS A 39 15.01 -6.74 -2.89
C CYS A 39 15.95 -5.57 -3.25
N GLU A 40 17.25 -5.73 -2.97
CA GLU A 40 18.26 -4.72 -3.27
C GLU A 40 18.37 -4.48 -4.77
N GLN A 41 18.48 -5.57 -5.54
CA GLN A 41 18.49 -5.51 -6.99
C GLN A 41 17.26 -4.76 -7.53
N LEU A 42 16.08 -4.98 -6.92
CA LEU A 42 14.82 -4.43 -7.43
C LEU A 42 14.81 -2.91 -7.27
N ILE A 43 15.32 -2.46 -6.13
CA ILE A 43 15.44 -1.04 -5.82
C ILE A 43 16.50 -0.38 -6.70
N GLN A 44 17.59 -1.07 -7.02
CA GLN A 44 18.64 -0.54 -7.88
C GLN A 44 18.18 -0.43 -9.34
N GLU A 45 17.45 -1.42 -9.85
CA GLU A 45 16.95 -1.43 -11.23
C GLU A 45 15.78 -0.44 -11.44
N ALA A 46 15.05 -0.10 -10.37
CA ALA A 46 13.96 0.86 -10.45
C ALA A 46 14.42 2.28 -10.86
N PRO A 47 13.56 3.06 -11.56
CA PRO A 47 13.80 4.46 -11.86
C PRO A 47 14.20 5.27 -10.62
N VAL A 48 15.17 6.17 -10.76
CA VAL A 48 15.76 6.96 -9.64
C VAL A 48 14.68 7.65 -8.79
N ALA A 49 13.63 8.18 -9.43
CA ALA A 49 12.51 8.84 -8.75
C ALA A 49 11.73 7.92 -7.80
N LEU A 50 11.70 6.61 -8.05
CA LEU A 50 10.98 5.61 -7.26
C LEU A 50 11.83 4.99 -6.16
N ARG A 51 13.16 4.97 -6.29
CA ARG A 51 14.07 4.29 -5.34
C ARG A 51 13.87 4.73 -3.89
N ARG A 52 13.68 6.03 -3.65
CA ARG A 52 13.41 6.56 -2.29
C ARG A 52 12.12 5.97 -1.70
N LYS A 53 11.06 5.90 -2.50
CA LYS A 53 9.77 5.33 -2.05
C LYS A 53 9.91 3.83 -1.78
N LEU A 54 10.58 3.10 -2.68
CA LEU A 54 10.82 1.67 -2.53
C LEU A 54 11.66 1.34 -1.29
N ARG A 55 12.68 2.14 -0.97
CA ARG A 55 13.44 2.00 0.29
C ARG A 55 12.57 2.18 1.52
N GLY A 56 11.67 3.15 1.51
CA GLY A 56 10.71 3.35 2.59
C GLY A 56 9.76 2.17 2.76
N LEU A 57 9.31 1.58 1.64
CA LEU A 57 8.48 0.36 1.66
C LEU A 57 9.24 -0.85 2.18
N GLN A 58 10.48 -1.06 1.70
CA GLN A 58 11.37 -2.12 2.19
C GLN A 58 11.55 -2.02 3.71
N PHE A 59 11.87 -0.84 4.23
CA PHE A 59 12.00 -0.60 5.67
C PHE A 59 10.73 -0.97 6.43
N ARG A 60 9.56 -0.57 5.94
CA ARG A 60 8.27 -0.89 6.59
C ARG A 60 8.03 -2.40 6.62
N VAL A 61 8.27 -3.09 5.51
CA VAL A 61 8.15 -4.56 5.41
C VAL A 61 9.12 -5.25 6.37
N ASP A 62 10.38 -4.83 6.42
CA ASP A 62 11.39 -5.40 7.31
C ASP A 62 11.02 -5.19 8.79
N MET A 63 10.47 -4.03 9.15
CA MET A 63 9.99 -3.76 10.50
C MET A 63 8.79 -4.63 10.88
N GLU A 64 7.84 -4.85 9.97
CA GLU A 64 6.69 -5.72 10.22
C GLU A 64 7.14 -7.18 10.41
N ARG A 65 8.11 -7.65 9.62
CA ARG A 65 8.73 -8.97 9.80
C ARG A 65 9.39 -9.12 11.17
N ARG A 66 10.18 -8.13 11.59
CA ARG A 66 10.87 -8.15 12.90
C ARG A 66 9.90 -8.11 14.09
N ARG A 67 8.76 -7.43 13.92
CA ARG A 67 7.73 -7.31 14.96
C ARG A 67 6.89 -8.58 15.09
N ALA A 68 6.69 -9.31 14.01
CA ALA A 68 5.87 -10.52 14.00
C ALA A 68 6.44 -11.63 14.88
N LYS A 69 5.55 -12.36 15.55
CA LYS A 69 5.92 -13.46 16.47
C LYS A 69 6.28 -14.77 15.77
N SER A 70 5.98 -14.88 14.48
CA SER A 70 6.28 -16.05 13.66
C SER A 70 6.37 -15.67 12.17
N PRO A 71 7.04 -16.46 11.32
CA PRO A 71 7.11 -16.22 9.87
C PRO A 71 5.73 -16.16 9.21
N MET A 72 4.79 -17.01 9.64
CA MET A 72 3.42 -17.00 9.13
C MET A 72 2.67 -15.72 9.52
N ALA A 73 2.84 -15.25 10.77
CA ALA A 73 2.25 -13.98 11.19
C ALA A 73 2.79 -12.80 10.37
N ALA A 74 4.09 -12.79 10.07
CA ALA A 74 4.69 -11.80 9.19
C ALA A 74 4.08 -11.84 7.78
N CYS A 75 3.93 -13.04 7.21
CA CYS A 75 3.32 -13.25 5.89
C CYS A 75 1.91 -12.67 5.82
N ILE A 76 1.07 -12.95 6.81
CA ILE A 76 -0.30 -12.42 6.89
C ILE A 76 -0.28 -10.89 6.98
N ALA A 77 0.55 -10.32 7.85
CA ALA A 77 0.63 -8.88 8.05
C ALA A 77 1.09 -8.14 6.78
N ILE A 78 2.13 -8.64 6.13
CA ILE A 78 2.65 -8.07 4.87
C ILE A 78 1.62 -8.22 3.74
N SER A 79 0.96 -9.37 3.65
CA SER A 79 -0.12 -9.57 2.68
C SER A 79 -1.25 -8.57 2.90
N GLY A 80 -1.61 -8.27 4.16
CA GLY A 80 -2.57 -7.21 4.49
C GLY A 80 -2.15 -5.84 3.96
N MET A 81 -0.90 -5.44 4.18
CA MET A 81 -0.38 -4.17 3.64
C MET A 81 -0.49 -4.06 2.11
N MET A 82 -0.28 -5.17 1.39
CA MET A 82 -0.42 -5.22 -0.06
C MET A 82 -1.90 -5.05 -0.48
N HIS A 83 -2.82 -5.73 0.20
CA HIS A 83 -4.26 -5.61 -0.06
C HIS A 83 -4.76 -4.20 0.23
N ASP A 84 -4.35 -3.59 1.34
CA ASP A 84 -4.69 -2.19 1.65
C ASP A 84 -4.24 -1.23 0.54
N SER A 85 -3.03 -1.44 0.02
CA SER A 85 -2.48 -0.63 -1.07
C SER A 85 -3.24 -0.84 -2.38
N PHE A 86 -3.62 -2.09 -2.66
CA PHE A 86 -4.45 -2.45 -3.82
C PHE A 86 -5.84 -1.83 -3.72
N ASP A 87 -6.48 -1.88 -2.55
CA ASP A 87 -7.80 -1.28 -2.34
C ASP A 87 -7.75 0.24 -2.48
N GLN A 88 -6.72 0.90 -1.96
CA GLN A 88 -6.52 2.34 -2.18
C GLN A 88 -6.40 2.68 -3.67
N LEU A 89 -5.64 1.88 -4.43
CA LEU A 89 -5.52 2.06 -5.88
C LEU A 89 -6.86 1.84 -6.57
N ARG A 90 -7.57 0.75 -6.23
CA ARG A 90 -8.90 0.45 -6.76
C ARG A 90 -9.86 1.62 -6.51
N HIS A 91 -9.88 2.16 -5.29
CA HIS A 91 -10.72 3.30 -4.95
C HIS A 91 -10.38 4.54 -5.79
N ALA A 92 -9.09 4.91 -5.87
CA ALA A 92 -8.67 6.06 -6.67
C ALA A 92 -9.02 5.92 -8.16
N LEU A 93 -8.89 4.71 -8.72
CA LEU A 93 -9.27 4.43 -10.11
C LEU A 93 -10.79 4.48 -10.30
N SER A 94 -11.57 3.94 -9.36
CA SER A 94 -13.04 4.02 -9.39
C SER A 94 -13.52 5.47 -9.34
N GLU A 95 -12.97 6.28 -8.44
CA GLU A 95 -13.27 7.72 -8.35
C GLU A 95 -12.94 8.46 -9.65
N ALA A 96 -11.74 8.21 -10.20
CA ALA A 96 -11.32 8.80 -11.48
C ALA A 96 -12.22 8.37 -12.66
N ALA A 97 -12.74 7.13 -12.62
CA ALA A 97 -13.67 6.60 -13.60
C ALA A 97 -15.13 7.02 -13.35
N GLY A 98 -15.41 7.83 -12.32
CA GLY A 98 -16.76 8.25 -11.96
C GLY A 98 -17.65 7.13 -11.45
N HIS A 99 -17.08 6.05 -10.89
CA HIS A 99 -17.81 4.97 -10.24
C HIS A 99 -17.72 5.13 -8.72
N ASP A 100 -18.82 4.88 -8.01
CA ASP A 100 -18.81 4.83 -6.55
C ASP A 100 -18.03 3.60 -6.02
N ALA A 101 -17.83 3.53 -4.71
CA ALA A 101 -17.15 2.42 -4.04
C ALA A 101 -17.77 1.02 -4.29
N SER A 102 -18.98 0.97 -4.89
CA SER A 102 -19.69 -0.26 -5.28
C SER A 102 -19.58 -0.57 -6.79
N GLY A 103 -18.82 0.21 -7.55
CA GLY A 103 -18.65 0.03 -9.00
C GLY A 103 -19.86 0.50 -9.81
N LYS A 104 -20.75 1.32 -9.23
CA LYS A 104 -21.87 1.92 -9.96
C LYS A 104 -21.49 3.30 -10.46
N PRO A 105 -21.90 3.70 -11.67
CA PRO A 105 -21.64 5.06 -12.15
C PRO A 105 -22.27 6.06 -11.19
N LEU A 106 -21.44 6.95 -10.64
CA LEU A 106 -21.85 8.06 -9.82
C LEU A 106 -22.71 8.96 -10.70
N ARG A 107 -24.02 8.99 -10.42
CA ARG A 107 -24.96 9.86 -11.11
C ARG A 107 -24.48 11.29 -10.87
N VAL A 108 -23.85 11.89 -11.88
CA VAL A 108 -23.54 13.31 -11.91
C VAL A 108 -24.88 14.02 -11.84
N VAL A 109 -25.27 14.46 -10.65
CA VAL A 109 -26.34 15.44 -10.50
C VAL A 109 -25.76 16.71 -11.06
N SER A 110 -26.04 16.98 -12.34
CA SER A 110 -25.90 18.30 -12.93
C SER A 110 -26.59 19.27 -11.99
N SER A 111 -25.81 20.09 -11.31
CA SER A 111 -26.30 21.14 -10.43
C SER A 111 -27.04 22.18 -11.28
N ALA A 112 -28.33 21.96 -11.50
CA ALA A 112 -29.24 23.07 -11.74
C ALA A 112 -29.28 23.91 -10.43
N PRO A 113 -29.31 25.24 -10.51
CA PRO A 113 -29.32 26.09 -9.33
C PRO A 113 -30.67 25.89 -8.62
N SER A 114 -30.68 25.09 -7.55
CA SER A 114 -31.85 24.90 -6.71
C SER A 114 -32.06 26.19 -5.91
N GLU A 115 -33.18 26.85 -6.20
CA GLU A 115 -33.67 28.06 -5.58
C GLU A 115 -33.75 27.96 -4.04
N ALA A 116 -33.62 29.14 -3.43
CA ALA A 116 -33.44 29.43 -2.01
C ALA A 116 -34.42 28.74 -1.05
N ARG A 117 -33.90 28.28 0.11
CA ARG A 117 -34.54 28.39 1.45
C ARG A 117 -33.64 27.87 2.61
N PRO A 118 -33.93 28.22 3.89
CA PRO A 118 -33.15 29.18 4.66
C PRO A 118 -32.24 28.56 5.74
N ALA A 119 -31.39 29.43 6.30
CA ALA A 119 -30.40 29.17 7.32
C ALA A 119 -30.90 28.33 8.52
N ALA A 120 -30.18 27.25 8.81
CA ALA A 120 -30.25 26.51 10.06
C ALA A 120 -28.85 26.44 10.68
N THR A 121 -28.77 27.10 11.83
CA THR A 121 -27.70 27.31 12.82
C THR A 121 -26.56 26.30 12.89
N GLU A 122 -25.34 26.85 12.95
CA GLU A 122 -24.06 26.21 13.24
C GLU A 122 -24.10 25.36 14.53
N SER A 123 -23.89 24.04 14.39
CA SER A 123 -23.58 23.18 15.52
C SER A 123 -22.07 23.28 15.81
N ALA A 124 -21.69 24.28 16.61
CA ALA A 124 -20.33 24.38 17.14
C ALA A 124 -20.11 23.32 18.24
N ALA A 125 -19.15 22.43 18.04
CA ALA A 125 -18.77 21.42 19.03
C ALA A 125 -18.25 22.09 20.32
N LYS A 126 -18.79 21.68 21.48
CA LYS A 126 -18.48 22.28 22.78
C LYS A 126 -17.28 21.58 23.42
N VAL A 127 -16.20 22.32 23.67
CA VAL A 127 -15.00 21.83 24.36
C VAL A 127 -15.29 21.60 25.85
N LEU A 128 -15.03 20.39 26.35
CA LEU A 128 -15.18 20.03 27.77
C LEU A 128 -13.89 20.40 28.54
N GLN A 129 -14.05 21.09 29.67
CA GLN A 129 -12.94 21.45 30.56
C GLN A 129 -12.67 20.33 31.57
N PHE A 130 -11.44 19.83 31.61
CA PHE A 130 -10.99 18.87 32.63
C PHE A 130 -10.56 19.61 33.90
N ARG A 131 -11.21 19.30 35.04
CA ARG A 131 -10.78 19.81 36.35
C ARG A 131 -9.49 19.09 36.77
N LYS A 132 -8.43 19.87 36.99
CA LYS A 132 -7.22 19.42 37.66
C LYS A 132 -7.55 19.20 39.14
N LYS A 133 -7.47 17.96 39.64
CA LYS A 133 -7.55 17.70 41.09
C LYS A 133 -6.28 18.26 41.75
N ALA A 134 -6.47 19.05 42.80
CA ALA A 134 -5.45 19.39 43.78
C ALA A 134 -5.21 18.19 44.71
#